data_AF-A0A1F2VFL0-F1
#
_entry.id   AF-A0A1F2VFL0-F1
#
_cell.length_a   1.000
_cell.length_b   1.000
_cell.length_c   1.000
_cell.angle_alpha   90.00
_cell.angle_beta   90.00
_cell.angle_gamma   90.00
#
_symmetry.space_group_name_H-M   'P 1'
#
loop_
_entity.id
_entity.type
_entity.pdbx_description
1 polymer ?
#
loop_
_entity_poly.entity_id
_entity_poly.type
_entity_poly.pdbx_seq_one_letter_code
_entity_poly.pdbx_strand_id
1 'polypeptide(L)'
;MAAGPVLAGAIRNTALDIVEGPGRAPTLAQRVASALRAQGIAPGTRIAVAGNSFAEPSWAQLARVQIVAEAPPPESIEAAPGAASRWFECLSGAGSAADAVVLTDMPASPSPDWLPLGDTGYHLRRVRPAR
;
A
#
# COMPACT_ATOMS: atom_id res chain seq x y z
N MET A 1 50.85 -15.46 26.96
CA MET A 1 50.12 -16.27 25.95
C MET A 1 48.65 -15.90 26.04
N ALA A 2 48.18 -15.03 25.14
CA ALA A 2 46.82 -14.49 25.17
C ALA A 2 45.86 -15.42 24.40
N ALA A 3 44.75 -15.76 25.05
CA ALA A 3 43.61 -16.41 24.40
C ALA A 3 42.94 -15.41 23.46
N GLY A 4 42.85 -15.75 22.17
CA GLY A 4 42.13 -14.95 21.17
C GLY A 4 40.61 -15.03 21.39
N PRO A 5 39.84 -14.00 21.01
CA PRO A 5 38.40 -14.04 21.14
C PRO A 5 37.79 -14.95 20.07
N VAL A 6 37.09 -16.00 20.52
CA VAL A 6 36.13 -16.73 19.71
C VAL A 6 34.96 -15.77 19.44
N LEU A 7 34.91 -15.20 18.23
CA LEU A 7 33.78 -14.42 17.75
C LEU A 7 32.58 -15.36 17.58
N ALA A 8 31.57 -15.16 18.41
CA ALA A 8 30.32 -15.89 18.44
C ALA A 8 29.61 -15.81 17.09
N GLY A 9 29.72 -16.87 16.29
CA GLY A 9 28.85 -17.14 15.15
C GLY A 9 27.46 -17.52 15.64
N ALA A 10 26.61 -16.52 15.86
CA ALA A 10 25.18 -16.70 15.97
C ALA A 10 24.51 -15.68 15.04
N ILE A 11 24.51 -15.98 13.75
CA ILE A 11 23.69 -15.25 12.79
C ILE A 11 22.24 -15.57 13.14
N ARG A 12 21.58 -14.65 13.85
CA ARG A 12 20.12 -14.63 13.90
C ARG A 12 19.66 -14.32 12.47
N ASN A 13 19.35 -15.35 11.69
CA ASN A 13 18.63 -15.19 10.43
C ASN A 13 17.16 -15.08 10.79
N THR A 14 16.74 -13.90 11.19
CA THR A 14 15.32 -13.62 11.37
C THR A 14 14.70 -13.45 9.98
N ALA A 15 13.41 -13.78 9.80
CA ALA A 15 12.74 -13.58 8.52
C ALA A 15 12.79 -12.10 8.04
N LEU A 16 12.98 -11.17 8.97
CA LEU A 16 13.26 -9.76 8.67
C LEU A 16 14.62 -9.55 7.98
N ASP A 17 15.69 -10.25 8.39
CA ASP A 17 17.02 -10.12 7.79
C ASP A 17 17.10 -10.65 6.35
N ILE A 18 16.23 -11.60 5.99
CA ILE A 18 16.15 -12.14 4.63
C ILE A 18 15.46 -11.14 3.69
N VAL A 19 14.49 -10.38 4.21
CA VAL A 19 13.75 -9.37 3.45
C VAL A 19 14.52 -8.05 3.38
N GLU A 20 15.26 -7.71 4.43
CA GLU A 20 15.97 -6.43 4.63
C GLU A 20 17.49 -6.55 4.53
N GLY A 21 17.99 -7.64 3.95
CA GLY A 21 19.42 -7.98 3.94
C GLY A 21 20.33 -6.77 3.65
N PRO A 22 21.39 -6.56 4.45
CA PRO A 22 22.20 -5.35 4.37
C PRO A 22 22.79 -5.21 2.97
N GLY A 23 22.28 -4.25 2.20
CA GLY A 23 22.82 -3.86 0.89
C GLY A 23 21.86 -3.90 -0.30
N ARG A 24 20.63 -4.41 -0.18
CA ARG A 24 19.66 -4.31 -1.28
C ARG A 24 18.76 -3.09 -1.12
N ALA A 25 18.80 -2.17 -2.07
CA ALA A 25 17.83 -1.09 -2.11
C ALA A 25 16.41 -1.68 -2.17
N PRO A 26 15.46 -1.18 -1.34
CA PRO A 26 14.12 -1.75 -1.30
C PRO A 26 13.43 -1.56 -2.65
N THR A 27 12.77 -2.60 -3.14
CA THR A 27 11.97 -2.54 -4.38
C THR A 27 10.80 -1.58 -4.20
N LEU A 28 10.21 -1.12 -5.31
CA LEU A 28 9.02 -0.26 -5.27
C LEU A 28 7.91 -0.93 -4.44
N ALA A 29 7.66 -2.21 -4.65
CA ALA A 29 6.66 -2.96 -3.90
C ALA A 29 6.93 -3.03 -2.39
N GLN A 30 8.19 -3.18 -1.98
CA GLN A 30 8.59 -3.13 -0.57
C GLN A 30 8.35 -1.74 0.02
N ARG A 31 8.68 -0.67 -0.72
CA ARG A 31 8.44 0.71 -0.27
C ARG A 31 6.95 1.02 -0.13
N VAL A 32 6.12 0.62 -1.10
CA VAL A 32 4.65 0.79 -1.02
C VAL A 32 4.08 0.03 0.17
N ALA A 33 4.46 -1.24 0.35
CA ALA A 33 3.99 -2.04 1.47
C ALA A 33 4.38 -1.46 2.84
N SER A 34 5.61 -0.97 2.98
CA SER A 34 6.07 -0.29 4.20
C SER A 34 5.33 1.02 4.44
N ALA A 35 5.10 1.82 3.39
CA ALA A 35 4.35 3.08 3.48
C ALA A 35 2.90 2.84 3.90
N LEU A 36 2.23 1.81 3.38
CA LEU A 36 0.86 1.44 3.80
C LEU A 36 0.80 1.15 5.30
N ARG A 37 1.75 0.37 5.82
CA ARG A 37 1.82 0.07 7.26
C ARG A 37 2.11 1.31 8.10
N ALA A 38 3.00 2.18 7.63
CA ALA A 38 3.28 3.46 8.29
C ALA A 38 2.04 4.37 8.33
N GLN A 39 1.16 4.25 7.34
CA GLN A 39 -0.16 4.88 7.30
C GLN A 39 -1.25 4.09 8.07
N GLY A 40 -0.87 3.11 8.88
CA GLY A 40 -1.80 2.36 9.73
C GLY A 40 -2.71 1.38 8.99
N ILE A 41 -2.41 1.03 7.74
CA ILE A 41 -3.10 -0.05 7.03
C ILE A 41 -2.60 -1.39 7.58
N ALA A 42 -3.50 -2.15 8.20
CA ALA A 42 -3.19 -3.40 8.86
C ALA A 42 -3.22 -4.58 7.87
N PRO A 43 -2.50 -5.68 8.17
CA PRO A 43 -2.73 -6.95 7.52
C PRO A 43 -4.23 -7.34 7.57
N GLY A 44 -4.76 -7.81 6.45
CA GLY A 44 -6.18 -8.16 6.28
C GLY A 44 -7.08 -6.99 5.90
N THR A 45 -6.58 -5.74 5.86
CA THR A 45 -7.36 -4.61 5.35
C THR A 45 -7.77 -4.84 3.90
N ARG A 46 -9.03 -4.58 3.60
CA ARG A 46 -9.56 -4.68 2.24
C ARG A 46 -9.35 -3.37 1.52
N ILE A 47 -8.80 -3.44 0.32
CA ILE A 47 -8.48 -2.25 -0.45
C ILE A 47 -9.07 -2.36 -1.86
N ALA A 48 -9.49 -1.23 -2.39
CA ALA A 48 -9.71 -1.09 -3.82
C ALA A 48 -8.46 -0.50 -4.46
N VAL A 49 -8.23 -0.80 -5.73
CA VAL A 49 -7.14 -0.23 -6.51
C VAL A 49 -7.71 0.49 -7.72
N ALA A 50 -7.13 1.63 -8.10
CA ALA A 50 -7.57 2.41 -9.26
C ALA A 50 -6.39 2.73 -10.18
N GLY A 51 -6.68 2.88 -11.48
CA GLY A 51 -5.68 3.14 -12.52
C GLY A 51 -4.75 1.93 -12.75
N ASN A 52 -3.50 2.18 -13.14
CA ASN A 52 -2.55 1.10 -13.47
C ASN A 52 -1.98 0.35 -12.23
N SER A 53 -2.60 0.51 -11.06
CA SER A 53 -2.16 -0.06 -9.79
C SER A 53 -2.22 -1.59 -9.75
N PHE A 54 -2.94 -2.22 -10.70
CA PHE A 54 -3.02 -3.69 -10.83
C PHE A 54 -1.80 -4.30 -11.52
N ALA A 55 -0.96 -3.50 -12.18
CA ALA A 55 0.19 -4.02 -12.93
C ALA A 55 1.25 -4.69 -12.03
N GLU A 56 1.33 -4.31 -10.74
CA GLU A 56 2.25 -4.93 -9.78
C GLU A 56 1.57 -5.27 -8.44
N PRO A 57 0.80 -6.37 -8.32
CA PRO A 57 0.07 -6.71 -7.09
C PRO A 57 0.99 -7.19 -5.94
N SER A 58 2.30 -7.24 -6.16
CA SER A 58 3.28 -7.77 -5.19
C SER A 58 3.31 -6.96 -3.89
N TRP A 59 3.07 -5.65 -3.93
CA TRP A 59 2.98 -4.83 -2.72
C TRP A 59 1.78 -5.20 -1.85
N ALA A 60 0.66 -5.61 -2.44
CA ALA A 60 -0.52 -6.01 -1.68
C ALA A 60 -0.24 -7.30 -0.90
N GLN A 61 0.46 -8.25 -1.53
CA GLN A 61 0.91 -9.47 -0.86
C GLN A 61 1.92 -9.17 0.25
N LEU A 62 2.90 -8.30 -0.01
CA LEU A 62 3.88 -7.89 0.99
C LEU A 62 3.20 -7.20 2.18
N ALA A 63 2.27 -6.28 1.94
CA ALA A 63 1.49 -5.59 2.98
C ALA A 63 0.48 -6.52 3.68
N ARG A 64 0.23 -7.72 3.14
CA ARG A 64 -0.80 -8.67 3.57
C ARG A 64 -2.22 -8.08 3.54
N VAL A 65 -2.49 -7.23 2.56
CA VAL A 65 -3.82 -6.62 2.33
C VAL A 65 -4.57 -7.40 1.25
N GLN A 66 -5.90 -7.28 1.23
CA GLN A 66 -6.74 -7.96 0.27
C GLN A 66 -7.28 -6.95 -0.75
N ILE A 67 -6.94 -7.11 -2.03
CA ILE A 67 -7.58 -6.34 -3.10
C ILE A 67 -8.98 -6.91 -3.32
N VAL A 68 -10.02 -6.10 -3.11
CA VAL A 68 -11.43 -6.52 -3.20
C VAL A 68 -12.18 -5.88 -4.37
N ALA A 69 -11.59 -4.86 -4.99
CA ALA A 69 -12.14 -4.23 -6.17
C ALA A 69 -11.02 -3.57 -6.99
N GLU A 70 -11.26 -3.55 -8.29
CA GLU A 70 -10.54 -2.71 -9.25
C GLU A 70 -11.48 -1.60 -9.69
N ALA A 71 -10.94 -0.40 -9.82
CA ALA A 71 -11.69 0.77 -10.22
C ALA A 71 -11.18 1.37 -11.52
N PRO A 72 -12.07 2.10 -12.21
CA PRO A 72 -11.69 2.83 -13.40
C PRO A 72 -10.56 3.84 -13.06
N PRO A 73 -9.85 4.30 -14.09
CA PRO A 73 -8.79 5.27 -13.92
C PRO A 73 -9.26 6.50 -13.13
N PRO A 74 -8.40 7.10 -12.31
CA PRO A 74 -8.73 8.21 -11.43
C PRO A 74 -9.26 9.45 -12.16
N GLU A 75 -8.85 9.69 -13.41
CA GLU A 75 -9.46 10.71 -14.26
C GLU A 75 -10.96 10.47 -14.46
N SER A 76 -11.39 9.21 -14.55
CA SER A 76 -12.81 8.84 -14.68
C SER A 76 -13.56 8.97 -13.35
N ILE A 77 -12.87 8.78 -12.22
CA ILE A 77 -13.45 8.96 -10.87
C ILE A 77 -13.75 10.45 -10.61
N GLU A 78 -12.85 11.34 -11.02
CA GLU A 78 -12.94 12.77 -10.73
C GLU A 78 -13.54 13.61 -11.90
N ALA A 79 -13.76 13.02 -13.08
CA ALA A 79 -14.21 13.75 -14.29
C ALA A 79 -15.59 14.39 -14.19
N ALA A 80 -16.50 13.85 -13.35
CA ALA A 80 -17.87 14.32 -13.28
C ALA A 80 -18.25 14.75 -11.84
N PRO A 81 -18.99 15.86 -11.68
CA PRO A 81 -19.50 16.28 -10.37
C PRO A 81 -20.29 15.16 -9.70
N GLY A 82 -19.81 14.72 -8.52
CA GLY A 82 -20.44 13.65 -7.74
C GLY A 82 -20.09 12.22 -8.17
N ALA A 83 -19.31 12.00 -9.23
CA ALA A 83 -18.84 10.67 -9.60
C ALA A 83 -17.92 10.07 -8.54
N ALA A 84 -16.99 10.86 -8.02
CA ALA A 84 -16.13 10.46 -6.91
C ALA A 84 -16.95 10.04 -5.69
N SER A 85 -17.91 10.88 -5.25
CA SER A 85 -18.77 10.58 -4.10
C SER A 85 -19.54 9.28 -4.27
N ARG A 86 -20.21 9.09 -5.43
CA ARG A 86 -20.94 7.85 -5.73
C ARG A 86 -20.02 6.64 -5.75
N TRP A 87 -18.80 6.79 -6.24
CA TRP A 87 -17.83 5.71 -6.29
C TRP A 87 -17.35 5.31 -4.89
N PHE A 88 -17.01 6.27 -4.03
CA PHE A 88 -16.69 6.00 -2.62
C PHE A 88 -17.88 5.46 -1.83
N GLU A 89 -19.11 5.89 -2.15
CA GLU A 89 -20.34 5.29 -1.61
C GLU A 89 -20.49 3.82 -2.04
N CYS A 90 -20.25 3.50 -3.31
CA CYS A 90 -20.26 2.11 -3.79
C CYS A 90 -19.20 1.24 -3.11
N LEU A 91 -17.99 1.77 -2.90
CA LEU A 91 -16.91 1.07 -2.20
C LEU A 91 -17.20 0.86 -0.70
N SER A 92 -17.80 1.87 -0.06
CA SER A 92 -18.20 1.80 1.35
C SER A 92 -19.47 0.96 1.57
N GLY A 93 -20.26 0.73 0.51
CA GLY A 93 -21.46 -0.08 0.51
C GLY A 93 -21.22 -1.59 0.63
N ALA A 94 -22.31 -2.33 0.81
CA ALA A 94 -22.30 -3.78 1.09
C ALA A 94 -21.71 -4.65 -0.03
N GLY A 95 -21.54 -4.12 -1.25
CA GLY A 95 -21.10 -4.89 -2.43
C GLY A 95 -19.58 -5.02 -2.61
N SER A 96 -18.77 -4.13 -2.05
CA SER A 96 -17.29 -4.15 -2.21
C SER A 96 -16.56 -4.01 -0.88
N ALA A 97 -17.12 -3.23 0.05
CA ALA A 97 -16.64 -3.07 1.42
C ALA A 97 -15.13 -2.80 1.56
N ALA A 98 -14.52 -2.11 0.60
CA ALA A 98 -13.14 -1.66 0.71
C ALA A 98 -13.02 -0.65 1.86
N ASP A 99 -11.95 -0.76 2.63
CA ASP A 99 -11.66 0.12 3.76
C ASP A 99 -10.75 1.29 3.32
N ALA A 100 -9.96 1.09 2.25
CA ALA A 100 -9.15 2.12 1.61
C ALA A 100 -9.03 1.94 0.08
N VAL A 101 -8.53 2.96 -0.60
CA VAL A 101 -8.21 2.97 -2.03
C VAL A 101 -6.73 3.30 -2.23
N VAL A 102 -6.09 2.57 -3.13
CA VAL A 102 -4.72 2.85 -3.59
C VAL A 102 -4.71 3.18 -5.08
N LEU A 103 -3.99 4.23 -5.48
CA LEU A 103 -3.78 4.60 -6.89
C LEU A 103 -2.32 4.96 -7.18
N THR A 104 -1.90 4.85 -8.44
CA THR A 104 -0.54 5.20 -8.93
C THR A 104 -0.54 6.40 -9.89
N ASP A 105 -1.68 6.78 -10.45
CA ASP A 105 -1.81 7.85 -11.45
C ASP A 105 -2.67 8.98 -10.88
N MET A 106 -2.11 9.95 -10.16
CA MET A 106 -2.94 10.99 -9.55
C MET A 106 -3.67 11.83 -10.63
N PRO A 107 -4.98 12.12 -10.50
CA PRO A 107 -5.67 13.00 -11.44
C PRO A 107 -5.12 14.43 -11.30
N ALA A 108 -5.28 15.24 -12.35
CA ALA A 108 -4.70 16.59 -12.43
C ALA A 108 -5.12 17.54 -11.30
N SER A 109 -6.32 17.33 -10.75
CA SER A 109 -6.87 18.07 -9.62
C SER A 109 -7.32 17.10 -8.53
N PRO A 110 -6.38 16.60 -7.70
CA PRO A 110 -6.71 15.59 -6.70
C PRO A 110 -7.39 16.20 -5.48
N SER A 111 -8.33 15.44 -4.90
CA SER A 111 -8.87 15.77 -3.57
C SER A 111 -7.75 15.81 -2.51
N PRO A 112 -7.81 16.71 -1.51
CA PRO A 112 -6.84 16.74 -0.40
C PRO A 112 -6.87 15.49 0.48
N ASP A 113 -7.87 14.61 0.34
CA ASP A 113 -7.99 13.37 1.10
C ASP A 113 -7.00 12.26 0.65
N TRP A 114 -6.28 12.47 -0.45
CA TRP A 114 -5.25 11.56 -0.94
C TRP A 114 -3.94 11.76 -0.18
N LEU A 115 -3.46 10.70 0.46
CA LEU A 115 -2.21 10.67 1.20
C LEU A 115 -1.11 10.01 0.37
N PRO A 116 0.03 10.66 0.13
CA PRO A 116 1.14 10.03 -0.58
C PRO A 116 1.74 8.87 0.23
N LEU A 117 2.10 7.79 -0.47
CA LEU A 117 2.82 6.65 0.08
C LEU A 117 4.33 6.84 -0.12
N GLY A 118 4.88 7.89 0.49
CA GLY A 118 6.28 8.27 0.33
C GLY A 118 6.59 8.80 -1.08
N ASP A 119 7.71 8.39 -1.66
CA ASP A 119 8.19 8.76 -3.00
C ASP A 119 7.79 7.75 -4.09
N THR A 120 6.84 6.86 -3.79
CA THR A 120 6.52 5.71 -4.64
C THR A 120 5.66 6.04 -5.86
N GLY A 121 5.08 7.25 -5.90
CA GLY A 121 4.02 7.61 -6.86
C GLY A 121 2.65 7.06 -6.48
N TYR A 122 2.57 6.18 -5.48
CA TYR A 122 1.31 5.66 -4.98
C TYR A 122 0.69 6.57 -3.93
N HIS A 123 -0.63 6.55 -3.88
CA HIS A 123 -1.41 7.34 -2.96
C HIS A 123 -2.55 6.53 -2.36
N LEU A 124 -2.90 6.87 -1.13
CA LEU A 124 -3.87 6.19 -0.30
C LEU A 124 -4.99 7.15 0.05
N ARG A 125 -6.24 6.72 -0.09
CA ARG A 125 -7.39 7.40 0.51
C ARG A 125 -8.21 6.41 1.33
N ARG A 126 -8.58 6.78 2.54
CA ARG A 126 -9.45 5.94 3.38
C ARG A 126 -10.89 6.11 2.95
N VAL A 127 -11.60 4.98 2.83
CA VAL A 127 -13.04 4.93 2.50
C VAL A 127 -13.85 4.81 3.78
N ARG A 128 -13.34 4.06 4.76
CA ARG A 128 -13.91 3.93 6.10
C ARG A 128 -12.90 4.40 7.14
N PRO A 129 -13.37 4.90 8.31
CA PRO A 129 -12.49 5.13 9.44
C PRO A 129 -11.85 3.80 9.88
N ALA A 130 -10.58 3.86 10.29
CA ALA A 130 -9.85 2.70 10.79
C ALA A 130 -10.60 2.13 12.02
N ARG A 131 -10.82 0.81 12.03
CA ARG A 131 -11.36 0.08 13.18
C ARG A 131 -10.27 -0.29 14.16
#